data_AF-A0A8H3GDJ4-F1
#
_entry.id   AF-A0A8H3GDJ4-F1
#
_cell.length_a   1.000
_cell.length_b   1.000
_cell.length_c   1.000
_cell.angle_alpha   90.00
_cell.angle_beta   90.00
_cell.angle_gamma   90.00
#
_symmetry.space_group_name_H-M   'P 1'
#
loop_
_entity.id
_entity.type
_entity.pdbx_description
1 polymer ?
#
loop_
_entity_poly.entity_id
_entity_poly.type
_entity_poly.pdbx_seq_one_letter_code
_entity_poly.pdbx_strand_id
1 'polypeptide(L)'
;MPVFEVALNLVTVWPLTTISAVFSLYVILLYTYRLTLHPLAKYPGPPLAAMSLWYEFYYDFFLRGQYLFRIRDMHAKYGHIVRITPDELHVNDPSFLPELMPSGGRPRDKCDGAQHELHRTRRAAMSKMFSKESVRRLDPVMRRNLDQLLVRLGEFQDDGRELSLLPMFGAFTNDVISEYAYGFSMNWLQAPQFNQVFFDMIMTVHLLMNPKVLTKLRAELNSALPDVSAPLSINKIEQLPYLSAVILESFRLALNTSQRQTRIAREVMTYNDGKRK
;
A
#
# COMPACT_ATOMS: atom_id res chain seq x y z
N MET A 1 19.31 -46.97 29.07
CA MET A 1 18.24 -46.88 30.08
C MET A 1 18.38 -45.70 31.06
N PRO A 2 19.56 -45.27 31.56
CA PRO A 2 19.61 -44.23 32.60
C PRO A 2 19.25 -42.82 32.09
N VAL A 3 19.52 -42.51 30.82
CA VAL A 3 19.21 -41.18 30.24
C VAL A 3 17.71 -40.91 30.16
N PHE A 4 16.92 -41.96 29.91
CA PHE A 4 15.47 -41.84 29.78
C PHE A 4 14.80 -41.60 31.14
N GLU A 5 15.24 -42.30 32.19
CA GLU A 5 14.74 -42.09 33.56
C GLU A 5 15.16 -40.73 34.14
N VAL A 6 16.38 -40.28 33.86
CA VAL A 6 16.85 -38.95 34.27
C VAL A 6 16.07 -37.84 33.56
N ALA A 7 15.79 -38.00 32.26
CA ALA A 7 14.95 -37.06 31.52
C ALA A 7 13.52 -37.02 32.06
N LEU A 8 12.94 -38.19 32.38
CA LEU A 8 11.59 -38.28 32.95
C LEU A 8 11.51 -37.57 34.31
N ASN A 9 12.51 -37.79 35.19
CA ASN A 9 12.58 -37.14 36.51
C ASN A 9 12.82 -35.62 36.43
N LEU A 10 13.61 -35.14 35.48
CA LEU A 10 13.81 -33.70 35.28
C LEU A 10 12.54 -33.01 34.80
N VAL A 11 11.76 -33.68 33.93
CA VAL A 11 10.48 -33.16 33.40
C VAL A 11 9.40 -33.15 34.48
N THR A 12 9.35 -34.15 35.37
CA THR A 12 8.34 -34.23 36.43
C THR A 12 8.62 -33.28 37.61
N VAL A 13 9.89 -33.06 37.96
CA VAL A 13 10.26 -32.23 39.11
C VAL A 13 10.41 -30.75 38.73
N TRP A 14 10.90 -30.44 37.53
CA TRP A 14 11.12 -29.06 37.07
C TRP A 14 10.63 -28.80 35.64
N PRO A 15 9.32 -28.97 35.37
CA PRO A 15 8.76 -28.89 34.02
C PRO A 15 9.04 -27.55 33.33
N LEU A 16 8.97 -26.42 34.05
CA LEU A 16 9.20 -25.10 33.48
C LEU A 16 10.65 -24.88 33.03
N THR A 17 11.62 -25.40 33.78
CA THR A 17 13.05 -25.24 33.46
C THR A 17 13.47 -26.10 32.29
N THR A 18 12.94 -27.33 32.20
CA THR A 18 13.20 -28.23 31.09
C THR A 18 12.58 -27.71 29.80
N ILE A 19 11.34 -27.18 29.85
CA ILE A 19 10.70 -26.50 28.72
C ILE A 19 11.53 -25.28 28.28
N SER A 20 11.96 -24.44 29.23
CA SER A 20 12.77 -23.25 28.92
C SER A 20 14.13 -23.62 28.29
N ALA A 21 14.80 -24.66 28.78
CA ALA A 21 16.06 -25.15 28.24
C ALA A 21 15.90 -25.71 26.82
N VAL A 22 14.88 -26.55 26.58
CA VAL A 22 14.57 -27.10 25.25
C VAL A 22 14.22 -25.98 24.27
N PHE A 23 13.41 -25.00 24.70
CA PHE A 23 13.06 -23.84 23.89
C PHE A 23 14.30 -23.00 23.54
N SER A 24 15.17 -22.74 24.51
CA SER A 24 16.42 -21.98 24.29
C SER A 24 17.35 -22.71 23.31
N LEU A 25 17.51 -24.02 23.47
CA LEU A 25 18.29 -24.85 22.54
C LEU A 25 17.71 -24.80 21.13
N TYR A 26 16.39 -24.94 21.00
CA TYR A 26 15.70 -24.83 19.71
C TYR A 26 15.95 -23.48 19.04
N VAL A 27 15.82 -22.37 19.79
CA VAL A 27 16.04 -21.01 19.28
C VAL A 27 17.48 -20.81 18.81
N ILE A 28 18.47 -21.29 19.57
CA ILE A 28 19.89 -21.21 19.21
C ILE A 28 20.17 -22.00 17.92
N LEU A 29 19.68 -23.24 17.84
CA LEU A 29 19.82 -24.07 16.64
C LEU A 29 19.13 -23.44 15.43
N LEU A 30 17.96 -22.85 15.62
CA LEU A 30 17.23 -22.16 14.56
C LEU A 30 17.99 -20.94 14.05
N TYR A 31 18.54 -20.10 14.93
CA TYR A 31 19.28 -18.90 14.54
C TYR A 31 20.61 -19.23 13.87
N THR A 32 21.34 -20.23 14.38
CA THR A 32 22.57 -20.71 13.74
C THR A 32 22.30 -21.25 12.35
N TYR A 33 21.25 -22.08 12.18
CA TYR A 33 20.79 -22.53 10.86
C TYR A 33 20.44 -21.37 9.92
N ARG A 34 19.64 -20.40 10.39
CA ARG A 34 19.18 -19.24 9.59
C ARG A 34 20.32 -18.36 9.07
N LEU A 35 21.41 -18.25 9.82
CA LEU A 35 22.57 -17.42 9.47
C LEU A 35 23.60 -18.13 8.60
N THR A 36 23.70 -19.46 8.69
CA THR A 36 24.81 -20.20 8.07
C THR A 36 24.38 -21.16 6.99
N LEU A 37 23.36 -21.98 7.24
CA LEU A 37 22.94 -23.09 6.36
C LEU A 37 21.68 -22.76 5.55
N HIS A 38 20.97 -21.68 5.88
CA HIS A 38 19.77 -21.29 5.17
C HIS A 38 20.08 -20.94 3.70
N PRO A 39 19.22 -21.33 2.73
CA PRO A 39 19.45 -21.01 1.32
C PRO A 39 19.64 -19.51 1.03
N LEU A 40 19.06 -18.65 1.86
CA LEU A 40 19.17 -17.20 1.77
C LEU A 40 20.35 -16.60 2.56
N ALA A 41 21.15 -17.41 3.27
CA ALA A 41 22.29 -16.94 4.07
C ALA A 41 23.38 -16.25 3.22
N LYS A 42 23.47 -16.60 1.93
CA LYS A 42 24.39 -15.99 0.97
C LYS A 42 24.08 -14.53 0.63
N TYR A 43 22.86 -14.06 0.90
CA TYR A 43 22.45 -12.69 0.59
C TYR A 43 22.75 -11.75 1.76
N PRO A 44 23.25 -10.54 1.49
CA PRO A 44 23.63 -9.61 2.53
C PRO A 44 22.39 -9.03 3.23
N GLY A 45 22.53 -8.67 4.50
CA GLY A 45 21.48 -8.04 5.29
C GLY A 45 21.86 -7.93 6.77
N PRO A 46 21.08 -7.20 7.59
CA PRO A 46 21.29 -7.16 9.03
C PRO A 46 21.16 -8.57 9.64
N PRO A 47 22.10 -9.02 10.49
CA PRO A 47 21.99 -10.34 11.12
C PRO A 47 20.69 -10.54 11.91
N LEU A 48 20.21 -9.50 12.60
CA LEU A 48 18.96 -9.53 13.35
C LEU A 48 17.74 -9.78 12.45
N ALA A 49 17.74 -9.21 11.25
CA ALA A 49 16.70 -9.40 10.24
C ALA A 49 16.74 -10.83 9.66
N ALA A 50 17.95 -11.40 9.50
CA ALA A 50 18.12 -12.78 9.06
C ALA A 50 17.74 -13.82 10.15
N MET A 51 17.91 -13.48 11.43
CA MET A 51 17.60 -14.38 12.55
C MET A 51 16.10 -14.51 12.82
N SER A 52 15.36 -13.38 12.81
CA SER A 52 13.98 -13.38 13.27
C SER A 52 13.12 -12.26 12.68
N LEU A 53 11.80 -12.50 12.65
CA LEU A 53 10.78 -11.50 12.32
C LEU A 53 10.65 -10.38 13.38
N TRP A 54 11.27 -10.55 14.55
CA TRP A 54 11.27 -9.53 15.60
C TRP A 54 11.94 -8.23 15.17
N TYR A 55 12.89 -8.29 14.23
CA TYR A 55 13.52 -7.10 13.70
C TYR A 55 12.50 -6.22 12.96
N GLU A 56 11.73 -6.79 12.05
CA GLU A 56 10.63 -6.10 11.36
C GLU A 56 9.57 -5.62 12.37
N PHE A 57 9.11 -6.51 13.25
CA PHE A 57 8.11 -6.19 14.26
C PHE A 57 8.51 -5.00 15.14
N TYR A 58 9.80 -4.89 15.50
CA TYR A 58 10.30 -3.76 16.28
C TYR A 58 10.10 -2.42 15.57
N TYR A 59 10.50 -2.32 14.30
CA TYR A 59 10.37 -1.07 13.56
C TYR A 59 8.91 -0.74 13.18
N ASP A 60 8.09 -1.75 12.93
CA ASP A 60 6.71 -1.53 12.54
C ASP A 60 5.80 -1.26 13.75
N PHE A 61 5.90 -2.06 14.80
CA PHE A 61 5.03 -1.93 15.97
C PHE A 61 5.51 -0.82 16.93
N PHE A 62 6.78 -0.85 17.36
CA PHE A 62 7.27 0.08 18.37
C PHE A 62 7.69 1.43 17.78
N LEU A 63 8.22 1.44 16.55
CA LEU A 63 8.67 2.67 15.88
C LEU A 63 7.68 3.19 14.82
N ARG A 64 6.42 2.76 14.87
CA ARG A 64 5.31 3.28 14.05
C ARG A 64 5.55 3.16 12.54
N GLY A 65 5.83 1.95 12.06
CA GLY A 65 5.90 1.66 10.62
C GLY A 65 7.19 2.12 9.93
N GLN A 66 8.30 2.21 10.66
CA GLN A 66 9.57 2.72 10.11
C GLN A 66 10.35 1.69 9.30
N TYR A 67 9.87 0.45 9.18
CA TYR A 67 10.65 -0.61 8.58
C TYR A 67 10.96 -0.37 7.10
N LEU A 68 10.01 0.22 6.36
CA LEU A 68 10.22 0.60 4.96
C LEU A 68 11.43 1.54 4.77
N PHE A 69 11.56 2.55 5.63
CA PHE A 69 12.72 3.46 5.58
C PHE A 69 14.00 2.74 5.95
N ARG A 70 13.92 1.78 6.88
CA ARG A 70 15.07 0.97 7.24
C ARG A 70 15.53 0.08 6.09
N ILE A 71 14.61 -0.49 5.32
CA ILE A 71 14.92 -1.26 4.10
C ILE A 71 15.65 -0.38 3.08
N ARG A 72 15.23 0.88 2.90
CA ARG A 72 15.95 1.85 2.06
C ARG A 72 17.40 2.03 2.52
N ASP A 73 17.63 2.21 3.82
CA ASP A 73 18.98 2.34 4.37
C ASP A 73 19.80 1.05 4.19
N MET A 74 19.15 -0.12 4.29
CA MET A 74 19.82 -1.40 4.03
C MET A 74 20.25 -1.51 2.56
N HIS A 75 19.42 -1.09 1.60
CA HIS A 75 19.82 -1.07 0.19
C HIS A 75 21.01 -0.14 -0.05
N ALA A 76 21.05 1.03 0.61
CA ALA A 76 22.19 1.92 0.55
C ALA A 76 23.49 1.26 1.09
N LYS A 77 23.37 0.37 2.08
CA LYS A 77 24.52 -0.30 2.71
C LYS A 77 24.95 -1.60 2.03
N TYR A 78 24.00 -2.43 1.60
CA TYR A 78 24.22 -3.81 1.17
C TYR A 78 24.02 -4.03 -0.35
N GLY A 79 23.45 -3.06 -1.07
CA GLY A 79 23.24 -3.12 -2.51
C GLY A 79 21.80 -3.41 -2.94
N HIS A 80 21.61 -3.86 -4.19
CA HIS A 80 20.29 -4.00 -4.81
C HIS A 80 19.43 -5.14 -4.27
N ILE A 81 20.04 -6.19 -3.70
CA ILE A 81 19.34 -7.34 -3.14
C ILE A 81 19.74 -7.49 -1.68
N VAL A 82 18.75 -7.44 -0.78
CA VAL A 82 18.97 -7.50 0.66
C VAL A 82 18.02 -8.50 1.30
N ARG A 83 18.54 -9.31 2.23
CA ARG A 83 17.72 -10.14 3.11
C ARG A 83 17.11 -9.29 4.23
N ILE A 84 15.80 -9.11 4.18
CA ILE A 84 15.04 -8.27 5.12
C ILE A 84 14.29 -9.09 6.17
N THR A 85 14.04 -10.38 5.95
CA THR A 85 13.51 -11.28 6.98
C THR A 85 14.21 -12.63 6.86
N PRO A 86 13.96 -13.61 7.76
CA PRO A 86 14.55 -14.94 7.61
C PRO A 86 14.23 -15.57 6.25
N ASP A 87 13.04 -15.30 5.70
CA ASP A 87 12.49 -16.00 4.55
C ASP A 87 12.23 -15.06 3.34
N GLU A 88 12.56 -13.77 3.43
CA GLU A 88 12.28 -12.75 2.40
C GLU A 88 13.54 -12.01 1.95
N LEU A 89 13.67 -11.85 0.63
CA LEU A 89 14.60 -10.93 0.00
C LEU A 89 13.84 -9.73 -0.56
N HIS A 90 14.38 -8.54 -0.33
CA HIS A 90 13.93 -7.32 -0.96
C HIS A 90 14.87 -6.96 -2.11
N VAL A 91 14.28 -6.59 -3.26
CA VAL A 91 15.02 -6.18 -4.45
C VAL A 91 14.64 -4.75 -4.79
N ASN A 92 15.63 -3.88 -4.90
CA ASN A 92 15.48 -2.50 -5.31
C ASN A 92 16.28 -2.24 -6.60
N ASP A 93 15.78 -2.82 -7.68
CA ASP A 93 16.34 -2.69 -9.03
C ASP A 93 15.21 -2.69 -10.07
N PRO A 94 14.98 -1.55 -10.76
CA PRO A 94 13.98 -1.46 -11.83
C PRO A 94 14.19 -2.45 -12.97
N SER A 95 15.45 -2.82 -13.27
CA SER A 95 15.78 -3.73 -14.37
C SER A 95 15.34 -5.16 -14.13
N PHE A 96 15.20 -5.56 -12.85
CA PHE A 96 14.75 -6.89 -12.44
C PHE A 96 13.22 -6.98 -12.28
N LEU A 97 12.51 -5.85 -12.29
CA LEU A 97 11.05 -5.83 -12.16
C LEU A 97 10.34 -6.72 -13.19
N PRO A 98 10.71 -6.78 -14.47
CA PRO A 98 10.04 -7.67 -15.43
C PRO A 98 10.17 -9.16 -15.08
N GLU A 99 11.23 -9.56 -14.36
CA GLU A 99 11.45 -10.95 -13.96
C GLU A 99 10.72 -11.29 -12.65
N LEU A 100 10.73 -10.36 -11.71
CA LEU A 100 10.00 -10.47 -10.43
C LEU A 100 8.48 -10.34 -10.62
N MET A 101 8.08 -9.45 -11.51
CA MET A 101 6.71 -9.03 -11.82
C MET A 101 6.42 -9.23 -13.30
N PRO A 102 6.41 -10.49 -13.79
CA PRO A 102 6.25 -10.76 -15.20
C PRO A 102 4.89 -10.27 -15.69
N SER A 103 4.94 -9.52 -16.79
CA SER A 103 3.75 -9.18 -17.57
C SER A 103 3.51 -10.29 -18.59
N GLY A 104 2.31 -10.88 -18.56
CA GLY A 104 1.89 -11.90 -19.52
C GLY A 104 2.33 -13.33 -19.20
N GLY A 105 1.35 -14.21 -18.98
CA GLY A 105 1.47 -15.66 -19.09
C GLY A 105 2.30 -16.42 -18.05
N ARG A 106 3.23 -15.80 -17.33
CA ARG A 106 4.03 -16.48 -16.29
C ARG A 106 3.35 -16.37 -14.93
N PRO A 107 2.85 -17.48 -14.36
CA PRO A 107 2.16 -17.45 -13.08
C PRO A 107 3.13 -17.09 -11.95
N ARG A 108 2.74 -16.13 -11.11
CA ARG A 108 3.41 -15.80 -9.85
C ARG A 108 2.37 -15.69 -8.74
N ASP A 109 2.64 -16.37 -7.64
CA ASP A 109 1.81 -16.28 -6.45
C ASP A 109 2.17 -15.05 -5.63
N LYS A 110 1.15 -14.49 -4.98
CA LYS A 110 1.29 -13.43 -3.99
C LYS A 110 1.29 -14.04 -2.58
N CYS A 111 1.95 -13.38 -1.63
CA CYS A 111 2.13 -13.90 -0.27
C CYS A 111 0.83 -13.93 0.57
N ASP A 112 -0.21 -13.22 0.16
CA ASP A 112 -1.52 -13.13 0.81
C ASP A 112 -2.42 -14.37 0.56
N GLY A 113 -1.83 -15.48 0.12
CA GLY A 113 -2.57 -16.69 -0.22
C GLY A 113 -3.34 -16.58 -1.54
N ALA A 114 -3.21 -15.47 -2.28
CA ALA A 114 -3.77 -15.35 -3.61
C ALA A 114 -2.90 -16.14 -4.61
N GLN A 115 -3.14 -17.46 -4.64
CA GLN A 115 -2.61 -18.35 -5.66
C GLN A 115 -2.97 -17.82 -7.05
N HIS A 116 -2.03 -17.92 -7.99
CA HIS A 116 -2.18 -17.36 -9.32
C HIS A 116 -3.47 -17.81 -10.00
N GLU A 117 -3.79 -19.11 -9.94
CA GLU A 117 -5.00 -19.70 -10.55
C GLU A 117 -6.29 -19.21 -9.89
N LEU A 118 -6.32 -19.09 -8.56
CA LEU A 118 -7.47 -18.55 -7.84
C LEU A 118 -7.70 -17.08 -8.20
N HIS A 119 -6.62 -16.29 -8.22
CA HIS A 119 -6.68 -14.89 -8.65
C HIS A 119 -7.09 -14.77 -10.13
N ARG A 120 -6.59 -15.65 -11.01
CA ARG A 120 -6.97 -15.71 -12.43
C ARG A 120 -8.47 -15.98 -12.59
N THR A 121 -9.00 -16.97 -11.88
CA THR A 121 -10.43 -17.31 -11.88
C THR A 121 -11.29 -16.13 -11.38
N ARG A 122 -10.93 -15.54 -10.23
CA ARG A 122 -11.63 -14.36 -9.67
C ARG A 122 -11.58 -13.15 -10.61
N ARG A 123 -10.40 -12.86 -11.17
CA ARG A 123 -10.22 -11.78 -12.15
C ARG A 123 -11.05 -12.03 -13.41
N ALA A 124 -11.11 -13.27 -13.91
CA ALA A 124 -11.89 -13.63 -15.08
C ALA A 124 -13.41 -13.49 -14.84
N ALA A 125 -13.89 -13.77 -13.62
CA ALA A 125 -15.27 -13.50 -13.25
C ALA A 125 -15.57 -11.98 -13.25
N MET A 126 -14.66 -11.17 -12.69
CA MET A 126 -14.82 -9.71 -12.63
C MET A 126 -14.63 -9.01 -13.99
N SER A 127 -13.76 -9.53 -14.88
CA SER A 127 -13.41 -8.85 -16.13
C SER A 127 -14.58 -8.65 -17.08
N LYS A 128 -15.63 -9.48 -16.98
CA LYS A 128 -16.88 -9.33 -17.75
C LYS A 128 -17.62 -8.04 -17.38
N MET A 129 -17.59 -7.66 -16.11
CA MET A 129 -18.14 -6.38 -15.68
C MET A 129 -17.40 -5.26 -16.39
N PHE A 130 -16.06 -5.26 -16.41
CA PHE A 130 -15.28 -4.20 -17.07
C PHE A 130 -15.13 -4.33 -18.60
N SER A 131 -16.02 -5.07 -19.28
CA SER A 131 -16.02 -5.17 -20.74
C SER A 131 -16.55 -3.89 -21.40
N LYS A 132 -16.18 -3.63 -22.67
CA LYS A 132 -16.71 -2.47 -23.42
C LYS A 132 -18.25 -2.44 -23.46
N GLU A 133 -18.89 -3.60 -23.56
CA GLU A 133 -20.35 -3.71 -23.59
C GLU A 133 -20.96 -3.30 -22.24
N SER A 134 -20.45 -3.87 -21.15
CA SER A 134 -20.91 -3.56 -19.80
C SER A 134 -20.65 -2.09 -19.43
N VAL A 135 -19.54 -1.51 -19.88
CA VAL A 135 -19.26 -0.07 -19.72
C VAL A 135 -20.24 0.78 -20.54
N ARG A 136 -20.66 0.35 -21.73
CA ARG A 136 -21.70 1.07 -22.49
C ARG A 136 -23.05 1.05 -21.77
N ARG A 137 -23.37 -0.02 -21.04
CA ARG A 137 -24.59 -0.10 -20.21
C ARG A 137 -24.61 0.90 -19.05
N LEU A 138 -23.46 1.51 -18.71
CA LEU A 138 -23.37 2.55 -17.69
C LEU A 138 -23.83 3.93 -18.18
N ASP A 139 -24.01 4.15 -19.48
CA ASP A 139 -24.37 5.47 -20.03
C ASP A 139 -25.59 6.09 -19.31
N PRO A 140 -26.70 5.38 -19.05
CA PRO A 140 -27.84 5.95 -18.32
C PRO A 140 -27.52 6.33 -16.88
N VAL A 141 -26.69 5.51 -16.20
CA VAL A 141 -26.26 5.76 -14.82
C VAL A 141 -25.39 7.02 -14.75
N MET A 142 -24.41 7.11 -15.66
CA MET A 142 -23.54 8.28 -15.77
C MET A 142 -24.33 9.55 -16.09
N ARG A 143 -25.27 9.50 -17.03
CA ARG A 143 -26.13 10.65 -17.38
C ARG A 143 -26.95 11.12 -16.20
N ARG A 144 -27.65 10.22 -15.49
CA ARG A 144 -28.45 10.59 -14.32
C ARG A 144 -27.59 11.20 -13.21
N ASN A 145 -26.43 10.64 -12.92
CA ASN A 145 -25.53 11.20 -11.90
C ASN A 145 -24.92 12.53 -12.36
N LEU A 146 -24.72 12.72 -13.67
CA LEU A 146 -24.31 14.01 -14.25
C LEU A 146 -25.42 15.04 -14.13
N ASP A 147 -26.67 14.68 -14.42
CA ASP A 147 -27.83 15.57 -14.24
C ASP A 147 -27.96 15.98 -12.78
N GLN A 148 -27.81 15.05 -11.83
CA GLN A 148 -27.79 15.36 -10.40
C GLN A 148 -26.63 16.29 -10.03
N LEU A 149 -25.44 16.04 -10.57
CA LEU A 149 -24.28 16.90 -10.36
C LEU A 149 -24.57 18.31 -10.87
N LEU A 150 -25.13 18.47 -12.07
CA LEU A 150 -25.48 19.77 -12.65
C LEU A 150 -26.53 20.51 -11.82
N VAL A 151 -27.56 19.81 -11.30
CA VAL A 151 -28.55 20.39 -10.37
C VAL A 151 -27.84 20.91 -9.12
N ARG A 152 -26.95 20.12 -8.53
CA ARG A 152 -26.19 20.54 -7.35
C ARG A 152 -25.29 21.73 -7.66
N LEU A 153 -24.63 21.77 -8.82
CA LEU A 153 -23.84 22.94 -9.25
C LEU A 153 -24.71 24.21 -9.32
N GLY A 154 -25.94 24.10 -9.83
CA GLY A 154 -26.89 25.21 -9.85
C GLY A 154 -27.22 25.72 -8.44
N GLU A 155 -27.48 24.82 -7.49
CA GLU A 155 -27.73 25.20 -6.09
C GLU A 155 -26.55 25.94 -5.44
N PHE A 156 -25.31 25.53 -5.73
CA PHE A 156 -24.12 26.23 -5.24
C PHE A 156 -23.91 27.59 -5.94
N GLN A 157 -24.28 27.69 -7.22
CA GLN A 157 -24.24 28.94 -7.98
C GLN A 157 -25.22 29.96 -7.41
N ASP A 158 -26.45 29.54 -7.08
CA ASP A 158 -27.50 30.40 -6.53
C ASP A 158 -27.19 30.84 -5.09
N ASP A 159 -26.63 29.95 -4.27
CA ASP A 159 -26.26 30.26 -2.88
C ASP A 159 -24.96 31.09 -2.74
N GLY A 160 -24.16 31.22 -3.81
CA GLY A 160 -22.86 31.91 -3.78
C GLY A 160 -21.82 31.26 -2.86
N ARG A 161 -21.96 29.97 -2.56
CA ARG A 161 -21.06 29.23 -1.65
C ARG A 161 -19.84 28.68 -2.39
N GLU A 162 -18.71 28.65 -1.70
CA GLU A 162 -17.49 28.01 -2.21
C GLU A 162 -17.72 26.52 -2.46
N LEU A 163 -17.41 26.06 -3.67
CA LEU A 163 -17.57 24.68 -4.11
C LEU A 163 -16.21 23.97 -4.13
N SER A 164 -16.05 22.97 -3.26
CA SER A 164 -14.88 22.09 -3.29
C SER A 164 -15.04 21.03 -4.38
N LEU A 165 -14.22 21.11 -5.43
CA LEU A 165 -14.29 20.20 -6.58
C LEU A 165 -13.89 18.76 -6.25
N LEU A 166 -12.99 18.56 -5.29
CA LEU A 166 -12.45 17.23 -4.97
C LEU A 166 -13.52 16.31 -4.33
N PRO A 167 -14.24 16.72 -3.26
CA PRO A 167 -15.38 15.96 -2.74
C PRO A 167 -16.49 15.78 -3.75
N MET A 168 -16.73 16.80 -4.59
CA MET A 168 -17.77 16.76 -5.63
C MET A 168 -17.50 15.66 -6.67
N PHE A 169 -16.31 15.64 -7.28
CA PHE A 169 -15.94 14.58 -8.23
C PHE A 169 -15.81 13.21 -7.55
N GLY A 170 -15.38 13.19 -6.28
CA GLY A 170 -15.33 11.98 -5.46
C GLY A 170 -16.72 11.39 -5.23
N ALA A 171 -17.71 12.22 -4.89
CA ALA A 171 -19.11 11.82 -4.73
C ALA A 171 -19.73 11.34 -6.05
N PHE A 172 -19.50 12.06 -7.16
CA PHE A 172 -19.92 11.62 -8.48
C PHE A 172 -19.36 10.23 -8.83
N THR A 173 -18.05 10.04 -8.65
CA THR A 173 -17.40 8.76 -8.93
C THR A 173 -17.93 7.65 -8.02
N ASN A 174 -18.15 7.95 -6.73
CA ASN A 174 -18.72 7.00 -5.78
C ASN A 174 -20.12 6.56 -6.21
N ASP A 175 -21.01 7.47 -6.56
CA ASP A 175 -22.38 7.16 -6.96
C ASP A 175 -22.42 6.37 -8.27
N VAL A 176 -21.57 6.71 -9.24
CA VAL A 176 -21.44 5.93 -10.49
C VAL A 176 -20.92 4.52 -10.22
N ILE A 177 -19.86 4.37 -9.42
CA ILE A 177 -19.22 3.07 -9.21
C ILE A 177 -20.00 2.19 -8.23
N SER A 178 -20.67 2.76 -7.24
CA SER A 178 -21.49 2.04 -6.28
C SER A 178 -22.72 1.45 -6.95
N GLU A 179 -23.39 2.24 -7.80
CA GLU A 179 -24.54 1.75 -8.55
C GLU A 179 -24.12 0.67 -9.55
N TYR A 180 -22.95 0.82 -10.17
CA TYR A 180 -22.40 -0.19 -11.07
C TYR A 180 -22.01 -1.49 -10.38
N ALA A 181 -21.32 -1.39 -9.24
CA ALA A 181 -20.73 -2.53 -8.55
C ALA A 181 -21.74 -3.26 -7.65
N TYR A 182 -22.66 -2.51 -7.03
CA TYR A 182 -23.58 -3.02 -6.01
C TYR A 182 -25.06 -2.94 -6.42
N GLY A 183 -25.39 -2.26 -7.51
CA GLY A 183 -26.77 -2.09 -7.97
C GLY A 183 -27.57 -1.03 -7.22
N PHE A 184 -26.93 -0.26 -6.33
CA PHE A 184 -27.54 0.88 -5.64
C PHE A 184 -26.54 2.03 -5.52
N SER A 185 -27.05 3.26 -5.62
CA SER A 185 -26.26 4.47 -5.39
C SER A 185 -26.15 4.76 -3.90
N MET A 186 -24.98 5.19 -3.44
CA MET A 186 -24.80 5.70 -2.08
C MET A 186 -25.32 7.13 -1.90
N ASN A 187 -25.71 7.80 -2.99
CA ASN A 187 -26.27 9.14 -3.05
C ASN A 187 -25.39 10.22 -2.39
N TRP A 188 -24.06 10.11 -2.57
CA TRP A 188 -23.11 11.08 -2.04
C TRP A 188 -23.24 12.45 -2.70
N LEU A 189 -23.73 12.53 -3.95
CA LEU A 189 -24.03 13.80 -4.61
C LEU A 189 -25.09 14.63 -3.87
N GLN A 190 -26.03 13.94 -3.21
CA GLN A 190 -27.12 14.55 -2.45
C GLN A 190 -26.72 14.84 -1.01
N ALA A 191 -25.59 14.29 -0.54
CA ALA A 191 -25.10 14.53 0.81
C ALA A 191 -24.68 16.00 0.99
N PRO A 192 -24.80 16.54 2.22
CA PRO A 192 -24.27 17.86 2.54
C PRO A 192 -22.78 17.94 2.17
N GLN A 193 -22.40 18.96 1.41
CA GLN A 193 -21.03 19.19 0.94
C GLN A 193 -20.38 17.93 0.31
N PHE A 194 -21.15 17.08 -0.38
CA PHE A 194 -20.63 15.89 -1.06
C PHE A 194 -19.90 14.91 -0.13
N ASN A 195 -20.33 14.83 1.13
CA ASN A 195 -19.67 14.00 2.15
C ASN A 195 -18.19 14.37 2.35
N GLN A 196 -17.87 15.68 2.26
CA GLN A 196 -16.51 16.22 2.34
C GLN A 196 -15.71 15.70 3.55
N VAL A 197 -16.34 15.43 4.69
CA VAL A 197 -15.68 14.86 5.87
C VAL A 197 -14.92 13.56 5.56
N PHE A 198 -15.44 12.72 4.66
CA PHE A 198 -14.77 11.48 4.25
C PHE A 198 -13.50 11.74 3.45
N PHE A 199 -13.55 12.69 2.51
CA PHE A 199 -12.40 13.08 1.70
C PHE A 199 -11.37 13.87 2.52
N ASP A 200 -11.84 14.73 3.41
CA ASP A 200 -11.02 15.46 4.36
C ASP A 200 -10.35 14.47 5.31
N MET A 201 -11.00 13.43 5.81
CA MET A 201 -10.33 12.39 6.61
C MET A 201 -9.13 11.79 5.84
N ILE A 202 -9.30 11.47 4.56
CA ILE A 202 -8.25 10.88 3.72
C ILE A 202 -7.10 11.88 3.44
N MET A 203 -7.44 13.13 3.10
CA MET A 203 -6.47 14.18 2.73
C MET A 203 -5.81 14.86 3.93
N THR A 204 -6.57 15.05 5.02
CA THR A 204 -6.15 15.73 6.26
C THR A 204 -5.16 14.85 7.03
N VAL A 205 -5.25 13.52 6.98
CA VAL A 205 -4.17 12.66 7.49
C VAL A 205 -2.84 13.00 6.82
N HIS A 206 -2.86 13.27 5.52
CA HIS A 206 -1.64 13.58 4.78
C HIS A 206 -1.09 14.99 5.07
N LEU A 207 -1.98 15.99 5.14
CA LEU A 207 -1.62 17.39 5.40
C LEU A 207 -1.30 17.67 6.89
N LEU A 208 -1.99 17.05 7.84
CA LEU A 208 -1.72 17.20 9.28
C LEU A 208 -0.38 16.59 9.69
N MET A 209 0.07 15.54 8.99
CA MET A 209 1.38 14.95 9.25
C MET A 209 2.55 15.87 8.83
N ASN A 210 2.31 16.88 8.00
CA ASN A 210 3.34 17.79 7.50
C ASN A 210 2.87 19.26 7.54
N PRO A 211 2.85 19.90 8.73
CA PRO A 211 2.36 21.28 8.89
C PRO A 211 3.13 22.29 8.01
N LYS A 212 4.42 22.06 7.74
CA LYS A 212 5.22 22.88 6.82
C LYS A 212 4.68 22.87 5.38
N VAL A 213 4.17 21.72 4.92
CA VAL A 213 3.58 21.57 3.58
C VAL A 213 2.26 22.34 3.50
N LEU A 214 1.44 22.25 4.54
CA LEU A 214 0.19 23.00 4.65
C LEU A 214 0.43 24.52 4.69
N THR A 215 1.42 25.00 5.45
CA THR A 215 1.78 26.43 5.49
C THR A 215 2.20 26.94 4.11
N LYS A 216 3.03 26.17 3.39
CA LYS A 216 3.50 26.55 2.05
C LYS A 216 2.37 26.49 1.01
N LEU A 217 1.48 25.51 1.12
CA LEU A 217 0.30 25.41 0.24
C LEU A 217 -0.64 26.59 0.48
N ARG A 218 -0.92 26.93 1.73
CA ARG A 218 -1.70 28.12 2.08
C ARG A 218 -1.05 29.41 1.58
N ALA A 219 0.28 29.52 1.64
CA ALA A 219 0.97 30.69 1.10
C ALA A 219 0.80 30.81 -0.43
N GLU A 220 0.94 29.71 -1.18
CA GLU A 220 0.71 29.71 -2.63
C GLU A 220 -0.76 30.04 -2.95
N LEU A 221 -1.71 29.40 -2.27
CA LEU A 221 -3.14 29.62 -2.47
C LEU A 221 -3.56 31.05 -2.14
N ASN A 222 -3.13 31.60 -0.99
CA ASN A 222 -3.43 32.98 -0.59
C ASN A 222 -2.82 34.00 -1.55
N SER A 223 -1.65 33.70 -2.14
CA SER A 223 -1.03 34.57 -3.14
C SER A 223 -1.78 34.54 -4.49
N ALA A 224 -2.31 33.37 -4.86
CA ALA A 224 -3.01 33.18 -6.12
C ALA A 224 -4.49 33.60 -6.06
N LEU A 225 -5.08 33.54 -4.87
CA LEU A 225 -6.48 33.76 -4.53
C LEU A 225 -6.60 34.69 -3.31
N PRO A 226 -6.29 35.98 -3.45
CA PRO A 226 -6.37 36.95 -2.36
C PRO A 226 -7.82 37.27 -1.95
N ASP A 227 -8.79 37.02 -2.83
CA ASP A 227 -10.22 37.14 -2.58
C ASP A 227 -10.91 35.81 -2.86
N VAL A 228 -11.41 35.16 -1.81
CA VAL A 228 -11.98 33.80 -1.87
C VAL A 228 -13.40 33.81 -2.43
N SER A 229 -14.05 34.98 -2.47
CA SER A 229 -15.41 35.16 -2.97
C SER A 229 -15.48 35.38 -4.48
N ALA A 230 -14.35 35.60 -5.15
CA ALA A 230 -14.30 35.80 -6.59
C ALA A 230 -14.39 34.45 -7.36
N PRO A 231 -15.12 34.38 -8.49
CA PRO A 231 -15.30 33.15 -9.24
C PRO A 231 -13.96 32.56 -9.71
N LEU A 232 -13.77 31.28 -9.38
CA LEU A 232 -12.51 30.57 -9.52
C LEU A 232 -12.29 30.09 -10.95
N SER A 233 -11.26 30.60 -11.64
CA SER A 233 -10.91 30.15 -12.99
C SER A 233 -10.10 28.86 -12.95
N ILE A 234 -10.64 27.77 -13.53
CA ILE A 234 -9.98 26.45 -13.62
C ILE A 234 -8.56 26.56 -14.19
N ASN A 235 -8.36 27.40 -15.20
CA ASN A 235 -7.07 27.61 -15.87
C ASN A 235 -6.01 28.19 -14.92
N LYS A 236 -6.44 28.99 -13.92
CA LYS A 236 -5.55 29.59 -12.93
C LYS A 236 -5.15 28.58 -11.85
N ILE A 237 -6.05 27.66 -11.49
CA ILE A 237 -5.80 26.61 -10.49
C ILE A 237 -4.84 25.56 -11.05
N GLU A 238 -5.04 25.11 -12.30
CA GLU A 238 -4.18 24.12 -12.95
C GLU A 238 -2.72 24.59 -13.07
N GLN A 239 -2.52 25.91 -13.18
CA GLN A 239 -1.20 26.53 -13.25
C GLN A 239 -0.49 26.62 -11.90
N LEU A 240 -1.13 26.27 -10.78
CA LEU A 240 -0.49 26.31 -9.46
C LEU A 240 0.42 25.10 -9.27
N PRO A 241 1.75 25.28 -9.33
CA PRO A 241 2.68 24.16 -9.39
C PRO A 241 2.73 23.39 -8.07
N TYR A 242 2.64 24.07 -6.92
CA TYR A 242 2.71 23.40 -5.63
C TYR A 242 1.39 22.70 -5.28
N LEU A 243 0.23 23.28 -5.61
CA LEU A 243 -1.06 22.59 -5.52
C LEU A 243 -1.09 21.30 -6.34
N SER A 244 -0.68 21.36 -7.61
CA SER A 244 -0.61 20.19 -8.50
C SER A 244 0.36 19.14 -7.97
N ALA A 245 1.53 19.55 -7.46
CA ALA A 245 2.47 18.65 -6.82
C ALA A 245 1.90 17.99 -5.55
N VAL A 246 1.17 18.74 -4.71
CA VAL A 246 0.50 18.20 -3.52
C VAL A 246 -0.58 17.19 -3.91
N ILE A 247 -1.37 17.46 -4.95
CA ILE A 247 -2.39 16.52 -5.44
C ILE A 247 -1.75 15.23 -5.94
N LEU A 248 -0.74 15.34 -6.81
CA LEU A 248 -0.02 14.18 -7.34
C LEU A 248 0.69 13.37 -6.25
N GLU A 249 1.31 14.05 -5.28
CA GLU A 249 1.95 13.41 -4.13
C GLU A 249 0.92 12.75 -3.20
N SER A 250 -0.25 13.37 -3.02
CA SER A 250 -1.36 12.77 -2.29
C SER A 250 -1.85 11.51 -2.99
N PHE A 251 -1.96 11.50 -4.32
CA PHE A 251 -2.27 10.27 -5.06
C PHE A 251 -1.16 9.22 -4.95
N ARG A 252 0.11 9.63 -5.00
CA ARG A 252 1.26 8.73 -4.80
C ARG A 252 1.23 8.05 -3.43
N LEU A 253 0.70 8.74 -2.42
CA LEU A 253 0.69 8.28 -1.03
C LEU A 253 -0.62 7.63 -0.58
N ALA A 254 -1.76 8.07 -1.11
CA ALA A 254 -3.09 7.54 -0.77
C ALA A 254 -3.40 6.22 -1.46
N LEU A 255 -2.79 5.94 -2.62
CA LEU A 255 -2.92 4.64 -3.28
C LEU A 255 -1.95 3.64 -2.63
N ASN A 256 -2.51 2.56 -2.07
CA ASN A 256 -1.88 1.49 -1.28
C ASN A 256 -0.73 0.71 -1.96
N THR A 257 -0.07 1.26 -2.98
CA THR A 257 1.05 0.61 -3.67
C THR A 257 2.39 0.77 -2.94
N SER A 258 2.45 1.56 -1.86
CA SER A 258 3.67 1.76 -1.06
C SER A 258 4.02 0.57 -0.15
N GLN A 259 3.20 -0.48 -0.11
CA GLN A 259 3.52 -1.72 0.60
C GLN A 259 4.42 -2.64 -0.24
N ARG A 260 5.23 -3.46 0.44
CA ARG A 260 6.04 -4.52 -0.19
C ARG A 260 5.14 -5.42 -1.04
N GLN A 261 5.40 -5.45 -2.34
CA GLN A 261 4.68 -6.34 -3.26
C GLN A 261 5.35 -7.71 -3.29
N THR A 262 5.11 -8.50 -2.26
CA THR A 262 5.71 -9.82 -2.10
C THR A 262 5.28 -10.80 -3.19
N ARG A 263 6.24 -11.56 -3.71
CA ARG A 263 6.03 -12.61 -4.71
C ARG A 263 6.71 -13.88 -4.25
N ILE A 264 6.07 -15.01 -4.50
CA ILE A 264 6.65 -16.32 -4.21
C ILE A 264 7.34 -16.83 -5.49
N ALA A 265 8.65 -17.00 -5.40
CA ALA A 265 9.45 -17.61 -6.46
C ALA A 265 9.41 -19.14 -6.33
N ARG A 266 8.58 -19.81 -7.14
CA ARG A 266 8.57 -21.29 -7.24
C ARG A 266 9.69 -21.85 -8.13
N GLU A 267 10.33 -21.00 -8.91
CA GLU A 267 11.40 -21.32 -9.84
C GLU A 267 12.64 -20.53 -9.49
N VAL A 268 13.82 -21.05 -9.83
CA VAL A 268 15.09 -20.35 -9.63
C VAL A 268 15.14 -19.13 -10.55
N MET A 269 15.09 -17.94 -9.97
CA MET A 269 15.29 -16.68 -10.69
C MET A 269 16.78 -16.37 -10.82
N THR A 270 17.19 -15.87 -11.98
CA THR A 270 18.57 -15.41 -12.21
C THR A 270 18.60 -13.89 -12.21
N TYR A 271 19.39 -13.32 -11.29
CA TYR A 271 19.66 -11.88 -11.25
C TYR A 271 21.01 -11.62 -11.92
N ASN A 272 21.04 -10.68 -12.85
CA ASN A 272 22.25 -10.26 -13.54
C ASN A 272 22.56 -8.81 -13.16
N ASP A 273 23.57 -8.60 -12.31
CA ASP A 273 23.97 -7.29 -11.75
C ASP A 273 24.62 -6.36 -12.80
N GLY A 274 24.49 -6.65 -14.09
CA GLY A 274 25.13 -5.90 -15.19
C GLY A 274 26.67 -5.95 -15.20
N LYS A 275 27.29 -6.45 -14.14
CA LYS A 275 28.73 -6.74 -14.05
C LYS A 275 29.01 -7.96 -14.92
N ARG A 276 29.44 -7.71 -16.16
CA ARG A 276 30.02 -8.76 -17.01
C ARG A 276 31.04 -9.54 -16.19
N LYS A 277 30.90 -10.87 -16.18
CA LYS A 277 31.97 -11.79 -15.76
C LYS A 277 33.22 -11.56 -16.61
#